data_AF-A0A3N5KH37-F1
#
_entry.id   AF-A0A3N5KH37-F1
#
_cell.length_a   1.000
_cell.length_b   1.000
_cell.length_c   1.000
_cell.angle_alpha   90.00
_cell.angle_beta   90.00
_cell.angle_gamma   90.00
#
_symmetry.space_group_name_H-M   'P 1'
#
loop_
_entity.id
_entity.type
_entity.pdbx_description
1 polymer ?
#
loop_
_entity_poly.entity_id
_entity_poly.type
_entity_poly.pdbx_seq_one_letter_code
_entity_poly.pdbx_strand_id
1 'polypeptide(L)'
;MVVARTSSGGDIAFLTGHVPFLGVLEPGLVRVIEEDGTELRVAVFGGFIEVNHDRVSILSDAAELANVIDVEAARRARDEAQAILRQGADDEAEAALRMAEVRLLAAGVAPATGPAAH
;
A
#
# COMPACT_ATOMS: atom_id res chain seq x y z
N MET A 1 13.76 2.38 -9.26
CA MET A 1 13.62 2.67 -7.80
C MET A 1 12.33 2.03 -7.30
N VAL A 2 12.34 1.49 -6.08
CA VAL A 2 11.13 0.95 -5.42
C VAL A 2 10.81 1.78 -4.19
N VAL A 3 9.56 2.19 -4.01
CA VAL A 3 9.08 2.89 -2.82
C VAL A 3 8.07 2.03 -2.10
N ALA A 4 8.27 1.78 -0.80
CA ALA A 4 7.37 0.98 0.02
C ALA A 4 7.34 1.52 1.46
N ARG A 5 6.22 1.31 2.16
CA ARG A 5 6.08 1.65 3.57
C ARG A 5 6.46 0.46 4.46
N THR A 6 7.33 0.70 5.43
CA THR A 6 7.79 -0.29 6.40
C THR A 6 7.43 0.13 7.82
N SER A 7 7.17 -0.84 8.70
CA SER A 7 6.69 -0.55 10.07
C SER A 7 7.67 0.24 10.93
N SER A 8 8.98 0.13 10.68
CA SER A 8 10.01 0.83 11.44
C SER A 8 10.58 2.05 10.73
N GLY A 9 10.42 2.17 9.41
CA GLY A 9 11.06 3.20 8.61
C GLY A 9 10.11 4.13 7.86
N GLY A 10 8.79 3.95 7.99
CA GLY A 10 7.82 4.70 7.21
C GLY A 10 8.02 4.46 5.71
N ASP A 11 7.87 5.49 4.90
CA ASP A 11 8.10 5.42 3.45
C ASP A 11 9.60 5.41 3.13
N ILE A 12 10.08 4.30 2.56
CA ILE A 12 11.48 4.15 2.14
C ILE A 12 11.54 4.03 0.62
N ALA A 13 12.47 4.78 0.02
CA ALA A 13 12.82 4.68 -1.39
C ALA A 13 14.15 3.89 -1.56
N PHE A 14 14.06 2.71 -2.16
CA PHE A 14 15.18 1.83 -2.46
C PHE A 14 15.68 2.12 -3.88
N LEU A 15 16.83 2.78 -3.97
CA LEU A 15 17.56 3.04 -5.21
C LEU A 15 18.56 1.91 -5.51
N THR A 16 19.14 1.93 -6.71
CA THR A 16 20.28 1.08 -7.07
C THR A 16 21.45 1.32 -6.12
N GLY A 17 22.13 0.26 -5.68
CA GLY A 17 23.23 0.31 -4.73
C GLY A 17 22.78 0.45 -3.26
N HIS A 18 21.49 0.29 -2.96
CA HIS A 18 21.01 0.34 -1.58
C HIS A 18 21.63 -0.79 -0.75
N VAL A 19 22.06 -0.46 0.47
CA VAL A 19 22.63 -1.44 1.41
C VAL A 19 21.62 -2.56 1.71
N PRO A 20 22.08 -3.77 2.08
CA PRO A 20 21.17 -4.84 2.44
C PRO A 20 20.15 -4.40 3.50
N PHE A 21 18.87 -4.71 3.24
CA PHE A 21 17.75 -4.30 4.09
C PHE A 21 16.75 -5.43 4.22
N LEU A 22 16.22 -5.64 5.43
CA LEU A 22 15.11 -6.54 5.70
C LEU A 22 14.13 -5.82 6.61
N GLY A 23 12.85 -5.77 6.21
CA GLY A 23 11.83 -5.07 6.97
C GLY A 23 10.45 -5.69 6.82
N VAL A 24 9.58 -5.37 7.78
CA VAL A 24 8.16 -5.68 7.74
C VAL A 24 7.45 -4.57 6.97
N LEU A 25 6.60 -4.95 6.02
CA LEU A 25 5.77 -4.04 5.24
C LEU A 25 4.47 -3.74 5.98
N GLU A 26 4.04 -2.48 5.91
CA GLU A 26 2.68 -2.11 6.28
C GLU A 26 1.75 -2.22 5.07
N PRO A 27 0.44 -2.45 5.27
CA PRO A 27 -0.54 -2.29 4.21
C PRO A 27 -0.42 -0.92 3.56
N GLY A 28 -0.20 -0.87 2.25
CA GLY A 28 0.14 0.37 1.57
C GLY A 28 0.37 0.23 0.07
N LEU A 29 0.65 1.38 -0.54
CA LEU A 29 1.03 1.47 -1.95
C LEU A 29 2.53 1.22 -2.10
N VAL A 30 2.89 0.23 -2.91
CA VAL A 30 4.23 0.05 -3.44
C VAL A 30 4.31 0.64 -4.84
N ARG A 31 5.32 1.48 -5.07
CA ARG A 31 5.59 2.10 -6.38
C ARG A 31 6.91 1.59 -6.93
N VAL A 32 6.89 1.07 -8.15
CA VAL A 32 8.10 0.73 -8.89
C VAL A 32 8.23 1.72 -10.02
N ILE A 33 9.33 2.49 -10.01
CA ILE A 33 9.63 3.51 -11.01
C ILE A 33 10.79 2.99 -11.85
N GLU A 34 10.51 2.74 -13.12
CA GLU A 34 11.48 2.26 -14.12
C GLU A 34 12.34 3.42 -14.66
N GLU A 35 13.42 3.08 -15.37
CA GLU A 35 14.39 4.06 -15.87
C GLU A 35 13.79 5.02 -16.91
N ASP A 36 12.76 4.58 -17.63
CA ASP A 36 12.01 5.38 -18.60
C ASP A 36 10.97 6.31 -17.95
N GLY A 37 10.82 6.25 -16.62
CA GLY A 37 9.85 7.01 -15.84
C GLY A 37 8.48 6.35 -15.71
N THR A 38 8.28 5.15 -16.27
CA THR A 38 7.06 4.38 -16.09
C THR A 38 6.88 4.00 -14.62
N GLU A 39 5.67 4.18 -14.10
CA GLU A 39 5.32 3.86 -12.72
C GLU A 39 4.35 2.68 -12.65
N LEU A 40 4.79 1.57 -12.06
CA LEU A 40 3.93 0.47 -11.64
C LEU A 40 3.47 0.70 -10.21
N ARG A 41 2.16 0.59 -9.99
CA ARG A 41 1.52 0.74 -8.67
C ARG A 41 0.94 -0.58 -8.22
N VAL A 42 1.24 -0.96 -6.98
CA VAL A 42 0.82 -2.22 -6.38
C VAL A 42 0.23 -1.94 -4.99
N ALA A 43 -1.03 -2.34 -4.78
CA ALA A 43 -1.61 -2.43 -3.46
C ALA A 43 -1.02 -3.65 -2.75
N VAL A 44 -0.38 -3.46 -1.59
CA VAL A 44 0.24 -4.54 -0.81
C VAL A 44 -0.38 -4.54 0.58
N PHE A 45 -0.77 -5.71 1.09
CA PHE A 45 -1.47 -5.84 2.38
C PHE A 45 -0.56 -6.38 3.49
N GLY A 46 0.66 -5.83 3.57
CA GLY A 46 1.68 -6.22 4.54
C GLY A 46 2.65 -7.28 4.03
N GLY A 47 3.42 -7.89 4.95
CA GLY A 47 4.41 -8.91 4.63
C GLY A 47 5.84 -8.43 4.87
N PHE A 48 6.77 -8.81 4.00
CA PHE A 48 8.21 -8.53 4.15
C PHE A 48 8.80 -7.95 2.87
N ILE A 49 9.81 -7.10 3.04
CA ILE A 49 10.67 -6.61 1.97
C ILE A 49 12.13 -6.96 2.26
N GLU A 50 12.81 -7.53 1.28
CA GLU A 50 14.24 -7.80 1.30
C GLU A 50 14.91 -7.01 0.17
N VAL A 51 16.00 -6.32 0.49
CA VAL A 51 16.90 -5.72 -0.50
C VAL A 51 18.25 -6.37 -0.36
N ASN A 52 18.75 -6.95 -1.45
CA ASN A 52 20.02 -7.66 -1.46
C ASN A 52 20.59 -7.75 -2.88
N HIS A 53 21.89 -7.47 -3.07
CA HIS A 53 22.57 -7.50 -4.39
C HIS A 53 21.78 -6.77 -5.50
N ASP A 54 21.37 -5.52 -5.25
CA ASP A 54 20.54 -4.70 -6.15
C ASP A 54 19.18 -5.31 -6.55
N ARG A 55 18.72 -6.34 -5.83
CA ARG A 55 17.41 -6.94 -6.01
C ARG A 55 16.52 -6.57 -4.82
N VAL A 56 15.30 -6.12 -5.13
CA VAL A 56 14.22 -5.93 -4.15
C VAL A 56 13.23 -7.08 -4.31
N SER A 57 13.02 -7.84 -3.23
CA SER A 57 12.02 -8.91 -3.16
C SER A 57 10.93 -8.51 -2.17
N ILE A 58 9.67 -8.61 -2.57
CA ILE A 58 8.51 -8.37 -1.71
C ILE A 58 7.74 -9.68 -1.57
N LEU A 59 7.51 -10.10 -0.33
CA LEU A 59 6.70 -11.26 0.00
C LEU A 59 5.49 -10.77 0.78
N SER A 60 4.29 -10.92 0.20
CA SER A 60 3.05 -10.44 0.81
C SER A 60 1.98 -11.51 0.73
N ASP A 61 1.11 -11.55 1.74
CA ASP A 61 -0.06 -12.43 1.78
C ASP A 61 -1.03 -12.11 0.63
N ALA A 62 -1.14 -10.83 0.28
CA ALA A 62 -1.94 -10.38 -0.84
C ALA A 62 -1.36 -9.10 -1.46
N ALA A 63 -1.31 -9.06 -2.79
CA ALA A 63 -0.92 -7.89 -3.55
C ALA A 63 -1.73 -7.79 -4.86
N GLU A 64 -2.11 -6.57 -5.24
CA GLU A 64 -2.94 -6.30 -6.41
C GLU A 64 -2.31 -5.18 -7.26
N LEU A 65 -2.11 -5.43 -8.55
CA LEU A 65 -1.65 -4.39 -9.48
C LEU A 65 -2.78 -3.38 -9.75
N ALA A 66 -2.42 -2.11 -9.90
CA ALA A 66 -3.41 -1.04 -10.09
C ALA A 66 -4.37 -1.28 -11.28
N ASN A 67 -3.93 -1.97 -12.33
CA ASN A 67 -4.73 -2.27 -13.51
C ASN A 67 -5.77 -3.40 -13.32
N VAL A 68 -5.69 -4.18 -12.23
CA VAL A 68 -6.66 -5.25 -11.92
C VAL A 68 -7.62 -4.88 -10.80
N ILE A 69 -7.43 -3.72 -10.17
CA ILE A 69 -8.28 -3.25 -9.06
C ILE A 69 -9.63 -2.80 -9.60
N ASP A 70 -10.72 -3.41 -9.09
CA ASP A 70 -12.07 -2.88 -9.27
C ASP A 70 -12.28 -1.70 -8.32
N VAL A 71 -12.16 -0.50 -8.87
CA VAL A 71 -12.30 0.77 -8.15
C VAL A 71 -13.70 0.91 -7.52
N GLU A 72 -14.75 0.48 -8.21
CA GLU A 72 -16.12 0.63 -7.71
C GLU A 72 -16.40 -0.35 -6.58
N ALA A 73 -15.87 -1.57 -6.65
CA ALA A 73 -15.90 -2.51 -5.54
C ALA A 73 -15.13 -1.98 -4.32
N ALA A 74 -13.94 -1.41 -4.53
CA ALA A 74 -13.16 -0.82 -3.45
C ALA A 74 -13.87 0.39 -2.79
N ARG A 75 -14.56 1.24 -3.57
CA ARG A 75 -15.39 2.33 -3.04
C ARG A 75 -16.53 1.81 -2.17
N ARG A 76 -17.28 0.82 -2.65
CA ARG A 76 -18.39 0.22 -1.87
C ARG A 76 -17.89 -0.38 -0.56
N ALA A 77 -16.81 -1.16 -0.61
CA ALA A 77 -16.21 -1.76 0.58
C ALA A 77 -15.78 -0.71 1.61
N ARG A 78 -15.16 0.41 1.16
CA ARG A 78 -14.81 1.53 2.04
C ARG A 78 -16.05 2.14 2.69
N ASP A 79 -17.09 2.43 1.90
CA ASP A 79 -18.28 3.12 2.38
C ASP A 79 -19.10 2.24 3.36
N GLU A 80 -19.19 0.94 3.08
CA GLU A 80 -19.78 -0.07 3.97
C GLU A 80 -19.02 -0.18 5.29
N ALA A 81 -17.69 -0.35 5.24
CA ALA A 81 -16.84 -0.42 6.43
C ALA A 81 -16.96 0.86 7.29
N GLN A 82 -16.93 2.04 6.67
CA GLN A 82 -17.16 3.30 7.37
C GLN A 82 -18.56 3.39 7.99
N ALA A 83 -19.60 2.87 7.34
CA ALA A 83 -20.95 2.86 7.90
C ALA A 83 -21.05 1.99 9.16
N ILE A 84 -20.34 0.86 9.20
CA ILE A 84 -20.23 0.00 10.38
C ILE A 84 -19.47 0.72 11.50
N LEU A 85 -18.32 1.31 11.19
CA LEU A 85 -17.48 2.01 12.19
C LEU A 85 -18.16 3.25 12.81
N ARG A 86 -19.15 3.85 12.13
CA ARG A 86 -19.99 4.91 12.70
C ARG A 86 -20.93 4.40 13.79
N GLN A 87 -21.25 3.10 13.80
CA GLN A 87 -22.13 2.47 14.78
C GLN A 87 -21.37 1.96 16.01
N GLY A 88 -20.06 1.76 15.90
CA GLY A 88 -19.19 1.31 16.98
C GLY A 88 -17.84 0.82 16.47
N ALA A 89 -16.92 0.50 17.39
CA ALA A 89 -15.66 -0.13 17.04
C ALA A 89 -15.90 -1.57 16.57
N ASP A 90 -15.28 -1.95 15.45
CA ASP A 90 -15.41 -3.25 14.80
C ASP A 90 -14.11 -3.55 14.04
N ASP A 91 -13.34 -4.53 14.50
CA ASP A 91 -11.98 -4.80 14.02
C ASP A 91 -11.99 -5.27 12.55
N GLU A 92 -13.00 -6.04 12.16
CA GLU A 92 -13.21 -6.49 10.79
C GLU A 92 -13.51 -5.31 9.85
N ALA A 93 -14.37 -4.37 10.26
CA ALA A 93 -14.65 -3.18 9.50
C ALA A 93 -13.41 -2.28 9.39
N GLU A 94 -12.60 -2.15 10.45
CA GLU A 94 -11.32 -1.43 10.35
C GLU A 94 -10.36 -2.07 9.35
N ALA A 95 -10.23 -3.39 9.37
CA ALA A 95 -9.40 -4.12 8.42
C ALA A 95 -9.91 -3.96 6.97
N ALA A 96 -11.22 -4.10 6.77
CA ALA A 96 -11.86 -3.90 5.47
C ALA A 96 -11.66 -2.48 4.93
N LEU A 97 -11.79 -1.47 5.82
CA LEU A 97 -11.53 -0.07 5.48
C LEU A 97 -10.09 0.13 5.02
N ARG A 98 -9.11 -0.32 5.81
CA ARG A 98 -7.68 -0.23 5.46
C ARG A 98 -7.40 -0.87 4.10
N MET A 99 -7.93 -2.07 3.85
CA MET A 99 -7.72 -2.74 2.57
C MET A 99 -8.34 -1.98 1.39
N ALA A 100 -9.55 -1.46 1.56
CA ALA A 100 -10.22 -0.67 0.52
C ALA A 100 -9.45 0.62 0.21
N GLU A 101 -8.93 1.31 1.22
CA GLU A 101 -8.12 2.52 1.05
C GLU A 101 -6.81 2.26 0.31
N VAL A 102 -6.11 1.17 0.63
CA VAL A 102 -4.87 0.78 -0.06
C VAL A 102 -5.14 0.50 -1.55
N ARG A 103 -6.24 -0.18 -1.88
CA ARG A 103 -6.65 -0.42 -3.27
C ARG A 103 -6.93 0.87 -4.02
N LEU A 104 -7.69 1.78 -3.41
CA LEU A 104 -8.03 3.07 -4.01
C LEU A 104 -6.78 3.93 -4.24
N LEU A 105 -5.86 3.96 -3.28
CA LEU A 105 -4.58 4.65 -3.41
C LEU A 105 -3.75 4.10 -4.58
N ALA A 106 -3.65 2.78 -4.70
CA ALA A 106 -2.94 2.14 -5.81
C ALA A 106 -3.59 2.41 -7.17
N ALA A 107 -4.92 2.44 -7.24
CA ALA A 107 -5.67 2.83 -8.43
C ALA A 107 -5.54 4.33 -8.79
N GLY A 108 -4.84 5.13 -7.99
CA GLY A 108 -4.67 6.57 -8.21
C GLY A 108 -5.88 7.42 -7.83
N VAL A 109 -6.82 6.85 -7.06
CA VAL A 109 -7.89 7.63 -6.44
C VAL A 109 -7.28 8.34 -5.24
N ALA A 110 -7.24 9.68 -5.30
CA ALA A 110 -6.71 10.48 -4.20
C ALA A 110 -7.46 10.14 -2.89
N PRO A 111 -6.74 9.98 -1.76
CA PRO A 111 -7.40 9.81 -0.48
C PRO A 111 -8.29 11.03 -0.21
N ALA A 112 -9.46 10.82 0.41
CA ALA A 112 -10.25 11.93 0.93
C ALA A 112 -9.39 12.61 2.00
N THR A 113 -8.80 13.75 1.66
CA THR A 113 -7.82 14.44 2.51
C THR A 113 -8.48 14.86 3.84
N GLY A 114 -8.25 14.07 4.90
CA GLY A 114 -8.25 14.56 6.28
C GLY A 114 -6.95 15.34 6.53
N PRO A 115 -6.93 16.32 7.44
CA PRO A 115 -5.83 17.29 7.52
C PRO A 115 -4.50 16.59 7.80
N ALA A 116 -3.48 16.97 7.04
CA ALA A 116 -2.10 16.61 7.31
C ALA A 116 -1.75 17.02 8.75
N ALA A 117 -1.47 16.03 9.60
CA ALA A 117 -0.93 16.29 10.92
C ALA A 117 0.53 16.76 10.75
N HIS A 118 0.78 17.98 11.23
CA HIS A 118 2.10 18.61 11.36
C HIS A 118 2.90 18.04 12.53
#